data_AF-A0AAU3V1T7-F1
#
_entry.id   AF-A0AAU3V1T7-F1
#
_cell.length_a   1.000
_cell.length_b   1.000
_cell.length_c   1.000
_cell.angle_alpha   90.00
_cell.angle_beta   90.00
_cell.angle_gamma   90.00
#
_symmetry.space_group_name_H-M   'P 1'
#
loop_
_entity.id
_entity.type
_entity.pdbx_description
1 polymer ?
#
loop_
_entity_poly.entity_id
_entity_poly.type
_entity_poly.pdbx_seq_one_letter_code
_entity_poly.pdbx_strand_id
1 'polypeptide(L)'
;MGLFCIGADAVYGPQVAYDGIPLVGRDLSELERDAIAYAEAMDAHVRYTPEGYAGPDVPGVVLRGQLVGPVLRSRPLFMVTRDGANTEWDSMPSEEYRVGGQSTA
;
A
#
# COMPACT_ATOMS: atom_id res chain seq x y z
N MET A 1 7.64 -0.27 23.33
CA MET A 1 7.16 -0.76 22.03
C MET A 1 5.83 -0.07 21.72
N GLY A 2 5.68 0.51 20.54
CA GLY A 2 4.45 1.20 20.11
C GLY A 2 3.94 0.61 18.79
N LEU A 3 2.73 1.00 18.38
CA LEU A 3 2.18 0.65 17.06
C LEU A 3 2.83 1.56 15.99
N PHE A 4 3.46 0.94 14.98
CA PHE A 4 4.15 1.66 13.90
C PHE A 4 3.47 1.49 12.53
N CYS A 5 2.70 0.41 12.36
CA CYS A 5 2.05 0.08 11.10
C CYS A 5 0.69 -0.57 11.37
N ILE A 6 -0.33 -0.17 10.60
CA ILE A 6 -1.62 -0.82 10.50
C ILE A 6 -1.86 -1.13 9.01
N GLY A 7 -2.01 -2.40 8.67
CA GLY A 7 -2.47 -2.79 7.33
C GLY A 7 -3.98 -2.98 7.29
N ALA A 8 -4.64 -2.46 6.26
CA ALA A 8 -6.01 -2.85 5.96
C ALA A 8 -6.01 -4.18 5.17
N ASP A 9 -6.80 -5.15 5.59
CA ASP A 9 -6.97 -6.39 4.83
C ASP A 9 -7.66 -6.12 3.49
N ALA A 10 -7.17 -6.73 2.40
CA ALA A 10 -7.69 -6.46 1.06
C ALA A 10 -9.14 -6.96 0.82
N VAL A 11 -9.66 -7.86 1.66
CA VAL A 11 -10.99 -8.47 1.53
C VAL A 11 -11.94 -8.01 2.64
N TYR A 12 -11.46 -8.02 3.87
CA TYR A 12 -12.25 -7.76 5.07
C TYR A 12 -11.91 -6.43 5.76
N GLY A 13 -10.94 -5.69 5.23
CA GLY A 13 -10.53 -4.41 5.77
C GLY A 13 -11.53 -3.29 5.52
N PRO A 14 -11.40 -2.17 6.25
CA PRO A 14 -12.21 -0.99 6.00
C PRO A 14 -11.93 -0.46 4.60
N GLN A 15 -12.96 0.06 3.93
CA GLN A 15 -12.77 0.74 2.65
C GLN A 15 -12.13 2.11 2.90
N VAL A 16 -10.99 2.35 2.27
CA VAL A 16 -10.27 3.63 2.34
C VAL A 16 -10.07 4.15 0.93
N ALA A 17 -10.25 5.46 0.75
CA ALA A 17 -10.02 6.14 -0.51
C ALA A 17 -9.12 7.37 -0.31
N TYR A 18 -8.34 7.68 -1.34
CA TYR A 18 -7.57 8.92 -1.44
C TYR A 18 -8.05 9.71 -2.65
N ASP A 19 -8.59 10.89 -2.41
CA ASP A 19 -9.23 11.75 -3.41
C ASP A 19 -10.17 10.98 -4.37
N GLY A 20 -11.03 10.14 -3.79
CA GLY A 20 -11.98 9.32 -4.53
C GLY A 20 -11.41 8.03 -5.14
N ILE A 21 -10.09 7.82 -5.13
CA ILE A 21 -9.44 6.58 -5.58
C ILE A 21 -9.52 5.53 -4.47
N PRO A 22 -10.26 4.42 -4.63
CA PRO A 22 -10.31 3.36 -3.62
C PRO A 22 -8.95 2.66 -3.52
N LEU A 23 -8.45 2.43 -2.30
CA LEU A 23 -7.12 1.86 -2.06
C LEU A 23 -7.15 0.40 -1.61
N VAL A 24 -8.31 -0.13 -1.22
CA VAL A 24 -8.45 -1.46 -0.60
C VAL A 24 -9.15 -2.40 -1.57
N GLY A 25 -8.58 -3.60 -1.78
CA GLY A 25 -9.19 -4.66 -2.57
C GLY A 25 -9.20 -4.45 -4.08
N ARG A 26 -8.57 -3.38 -4.60
CA ARG A 26 -8.43 -3.14 -6.04
C ARG A 26 -7.47 -4.13 -6.67
N ASP A 27 -7.61 -4.40 -7.96
CA ASP A 27 -6.50 -4.95 -8.73
C ASP A 27 -5.36 -3.93 -8.77
N LEU A 28 -4.12 -4.36 -8.50
CA LEU A 28 -2.99 -3.43 -8.42
C LEU A 28 -2.65 -2.78 -9.78
N SER A 29 -2.88 -3.46 -10.90
CA SER A 29 -2.62 -2.88 -12.23
C SER A 29 -3.66 -1.83 -12.60
N GLU A 30 -4.91 -2.01 -12.16
CA GLU A 30 -5.96 -1.00 -12.30
C GLU A 30 -5.70 0.19 -11.38
N LEU A 31 -5.29 -0.06 -10.13
CA LEU A 31 -4.96 1.00 -9.18
C LEU A 31 -3.76 1.82 -9.66
N GLU A 32 -2.74 1.17 -10.22
CA GLU A 32 -1.58 1.83 -10.82
C GLU A 32 -1.99 2.79 -11.94
N ARG A 33 -2.84 2.33 -12.86
CA ARG A 33 -3.33 3.16 -13.96
C ARG A 33 -4.05 4.41 -13.44
N ASP A 34 -4.91 4.24 -12.45
CA ASP A 34 -5.66 5.36 -11.86
C ASP A 34 -4.74 6.31 -11.09
N ALA A 35 -3.75 5.79 -10.37
CA ALA A 35 -2.78 6.60 -9.63
C ALA A 35 -1.90 7.43 -10.57
N ILE A 36 -1.46 6.87 -11.70
CA ILE A 36 -0.71 7.59 -12.73
C ILE A 36 -1.60 8.68 -13.36
N ALA A 37 -2.83 8.34 -13.75
CA ALA A 37 -3.75 9.32 -14.34
C ALA A 37 -4.07 10.47 -13.36
N TYR A 38 -4.23 10.16 -12.07
CA TYR A 38 -4.40 11.15 -11.03
C TYR A 38 -3.16 12.05 -10.89
N ALA A 39 -1.97 11.45 -10.86
CA ALA A 39 -0.71 12.19 -10.74
C ALA A 39 -0.52 13.16 -11.91
N GLU A 40 -0.83 12.73 -13.14
CA GLU A 40 -0.80 13.58 -14.34
C GLU A 40 -1.83 14.72 -14.25
N ALA A 41 -3.05 14.44 -13.81
CA ALA A 41 -4.12 15.43 -13.73
C ALA A 41 -3.87 16.49 -12.65
N MET A 42 -3.20 16.11 -11.56
CA MET A 42 -3.03 16.94 -10.36
C MET A 42 -1.61 17.51 -10.21
N ASP A 43 -0.74 17.29 -11.21
CA ASP A 43 0.70 17.60 -11.14
C ASP A 43 1.35 17.04 -9.86
N ALA A 44 0.98 15.81 -9.51
CA ALA A 44 1.42 15.11 -8.30
C ALA A 44 2.42 14.00 -8.61
N HIS A 45 2.97 13.39 -7.56
CA HIS A 45 3.92 12.28 -7.67
C HIS A 45 3.26 10.93 -7.45
N VAL A 46 3.90 9.89 -7.98
CA VAL A 46 3.60 8.49 -7.65
C VAL A 46 4.71 7.91 -6.80
N ARG A 47 4.34 6.94 -5.95
CA ARG A 47 5.28 6.14 -5.18
C ARG A 47 5.19 4.69 -5.64
N TYR A 48 6.34 4.08 -5.94
CA TYR A 48 6.39 2.67 -6.30
C TYR A 48 6.32 1.78 -5.06
N THR A 49 5.46 0.77 -5.14
CA THR A 49 5.41 -0.35 -4.21
C THR A 49 6.64 -1.24 -4.39
N PRO A 50 7.06 -2.02 -3.38
CA PRO A 50 8.17 -2.97 -3.55
C PRO A 50 7.90 -4.05 -4.60
N GLU A 51 6.64 -4.31 -4.96
CA GLU A 51 6.26 -5.18 -6.08
C GLU A 51 6.35 -4.51 -7.46
N GLY A 52 6.70 -3.22 -7.51
CA GLY A 52 6.92 -2.49 -8.76
C GLY A 52 5.69 -1.78 -9.34
N TYR A 53 4.55 -1.77 -8.64
CA TYR A 53 3.37 -1.00 -9.05
C TYR A 53 3.44 0.45 -8.56
N ALA A 54 3.00 1.40 -9.37
CA ALA A 54 2.80 2.78 -8.92
C ALA A 54 1.53 2.92 -8.06
N GLY A 55 1.60 3.77 -7.04
CA GLY A 55 0.45 4.18 -6.24
C GLY A 55 0.54 5.67 -5.87
N PRO A 56 -0.51 6.23 -5.24
CA PRO A 56 -0.49 7.61 -4.79
C PRO A 56 0.67 7.88 -3.81
N ASP A 57 1.41 8.97 -4.00
CA ASP A 57 2.46 9.39 -3.07
C ASP A 57 1.87 10.13 -1.87
N VAL A 58 1.30 9.38 -0.93
CA VAL A 58 0.65 9.93 0.27
C VAL A 58 1.55 9.69 1.49
N PRO A 59 1.96 10.75 2.22
CA PRO A 59 2.74 10.61 3.44
C PRO A 59 2.07 9.68 4.46
N GLY A 60 2.85 8.77 5.05
CA GLY A 60 2.36 7.78 6.00
C GLY A 60 1.58 6.62 5.38
N VAL A 61 1.49 6.53 4.05
CA VAL A 61 0.81 5.41 3.36
C VAL A 61 1.76 4.73 2.40
N VAL A 62 1.83 3.40 2.48
CA VAL A 62 2.48 2.57 1.45
C VAL A 62 1.47 1.55 0.96
N LEU A 63 1.32 1.47 -0.35
CA LEU A 63 0.50 0.44 -0.99
C LEU A 63 1.27 -0.88 -1.04
N ARG A 64 0.57 -1.97 -0.74
CA ARG A 64 1.08 -3.35 -0.78
C ARG A 64 0.09 -4.26 -1.48
N GLY A 65 0.56 -5.41 -1.92
CA GLY A 65 -0.29 -6.48 -2.45
C GLY A 65 -0.64 -7.54 -1.41
N GLN A 66 -1.89 -8.02 -1.44
CA GLN A 66 -2.34 -9.22 -0.75
C GLN A 66 -2.79 -10.24 -1.78
N LEU A 67 -2.25 -11.46 -1.71
CA LEU A 67 -2.71 -12.53 -2.58
C LEU A 67 -4.10 -12.98 -2.12
N VAL A 68 -5.09 -12.82 -3.00
CA VAL A 68 -6.48 -13.26 -2.78
C VAL A 68 -6.83 -14.24 -3.89
N GLY A 69 -6.72 -15.54 -3.58
CA GLY A 69 -6.76 -16.57 -4.62
C GLY A 69 -5.59 -16.40 -5.60
N PRO A 70 -5.83 -16.31 -6.92
CA PRO A 70 -4.76 -16.15 -7.91
C PRO A 70 -4.40 -14.69 -8.21
N VAL A 71 -5.00 -13.69 -7.54
CA VAL A 71 -4.84 -12.26 -7.87
C VAL A 71 -4.25 -11.47 -6.72
N LEU A 72 -3.44 -10.45 -7.06
CA LEU A 72 -2.83 -9.56 -6.08
C LEU A 72 -3.73 -8.32 -5.91
N ARG A 73 -4.34 -8.21 -4.73
CA ARG A 73 -5.26 -7.12 -4.39
C ARG A 73 -4.59 -6.07 -3.53
N SER A 74 -4.92 -4.82 -3.74
CA SER A 74 -4.33 -3.70 -3.01
C SER A 74 -4.71 -3.74 -1.52
N ARG A 75 -3.71 -3.50 -0.67
CA ARG A 75 -3.87 -3.23 0.77
C ARG A 75 -2.98 -2.06 1.17
N PRO A 76 -3.55 -0.95 1.68
CA PRO A 76 -2.74 0.14 2.21
C PRO A 76 -2.20 -0.23 3.60
N LEU A 77 -0.94 0.13 3.82
CA LEU A 77 -0.31 0.19 5.12
C LEU A 77 -0.27 1.65 5.58
N PHE A 78 -0.85 1.91 6.76
CA PHE A 78 -0.80 3.19 7.44
C PHE A 78 0.33 3.17 8.46
N MET A 79 1.29 4.07 8.31
CA MET A 79 2.54 4.07 9.05
C MET A 79 2.80 5.41 9.69
N VAL A 80 3.53 5.38 10.80
CA VAL A 80 4.01 6.57 11.50
C VAL A 80 5.53 6.53 11.56
N THR A 81 6.17 7.57 11.01
CA THR A 81 7.60 7.80 11.27
C THR A 81 7.77 8.26 12.71
N ARG A 82 8.81 7.75 13.39
CA ARG A 82 9.17 8.09 14.77
C ARG A 82 10.68 8.11 14.91
N ASP A 83 11.18 8.54 16.06
CA ASP A 83 12.62 8.51 16.37
C ASP A 83 13.22 7.13 16.08
N GLY A 84 14.15 7.10 15.10
CA GLY A 84 14.79 5.88 14.60
C GLY A 84 14.28 5.37 13.24
N ALA A 85 13.18 5.90 12.71
CA ALA A 85 12.65 5.62 11.38
C ALA A 85 12.67 6.91 10.54
N ASN A 86 13.51 6.94 9.49
CA ASN A 86 13.69 8.11 8.62
C ASN A 86 12.58 8.20 7.57
N THR A 87 12.01 7.06 7.18
CA THR A 87 10.95 6.93 6.17
C THR A 87 9.90 5.90 6.60
N GLU A 88 8.75 5.86 5.92
CA GLU A 88 7.75 4.81 6.16
C GLU A 88 8.32 3.40 5.91
N TRP A 89 9.33 3.27 5.03
CA TRP A 89 10.00 2.00 4.74
C TRP A 89 10.72 1.42 5.97
N ASP A 90 11.24 2.29 6.84
CA ASP A 90 11.91 1.87 8.08
C ASP A 90 10.91 1.35 9.13
N SER A 91 9.63 1.69 8.96
CA SER A 91 8.54 1.28 9.85
C SER A 91 7.77 0.06 9.34
N MET A 92 8.08 -0.41 8.13
CA MET A 92 7.38 -1.51 7.50
C MET A 92 7.75 -2.85 8.17
N PRO A 93 6.77 -3.68 8.59
CA PRO A 93 7.05 -5.00 9.16
C PRO A 93 7.90 -5.85 8.22
N SER A 94 8.85 -6.62 8.76
CA SER A 94 9.78 -7.43 7.97
C SER A 94 9.08 -8.44 7.06
N GLU A 95 7.90 -8.92 7.49
CA GLU A 95 7.01 -9.84 6.79
C GLU A 95 6.52 -9.26 5.47
N GLU A 96 6.34 -7.94 5.40
CA GLU A 96 5.90 -7.26 4.19
C GLU A 96 6.99 -7.29 3.10
N TYR A 97 8.27 -7.51 3.41
CA TYR A 97 9.30 -7.67 2.36
C TYR A 97 9.30 -9.05 1.70
N ARG A 98 8.53 -10.02 2.20
CA ARG A 98 8.45 -11.36 1.61
C ARG A 98 7.49 -11.34 0.43
N VAL A 99 8.02 -11.24 -0.78
CA VAL A 99 7.25 -11.42 -2.01
C VAL A 99 6.86 -12.89 -2.14
N GLY A 100 5.60 -13.21 -1.86
CA GLY A 100 4.99 -14.49 -2.21
C GLY A 100 4.86 -15.51 -1.06
N GLY A 101 3.65 -15.63 -0.53
CA GLY A 101 3.02 -16.95 -0.43
C GLY A 101 3.46 -17.91 0.68
N GLN A 102 3.85 -17.43 1.85
CA GLN A 102 3.66 -18.23 3.07
C GLN A 102 2.67 -17.54 3.98
N SER A 103 1.38 -17.83 3.74
CA SER A 103 0.39 -17.83 4.80
C SER A 103 0.91 -18.82 5.85
N THR A 104 1.43 -18.32 6.96
CA THR A 104 1.55 -19.15 8.15
C THR A 104 0.12 -19.45 8.61
N ALA A 105 -0.29 -20.69 8.39
CA ALA A 105 -1.42 -21.30 9.06
C ALA A 105 -1.29 -21.19 10.58
#